data_AF-E9D9M6-F1
#
_entry.id   AF-E9D9M6-F1
#
_cell.length_a   1.000
_cell.length_b   1.000
_cell.length_c   1.000
_cell.angle_alpha   90.00
_cell.angle_beta   90.00
_cell.angle_gamma   90.00
#
_symmetry.space_group_name_H-M   'P 1'
#
loop_
_entity.id
_entity.type
_entity.pdbx_description
1 polymer ?
#
loop_
_entity_poly.entity_id
_entity_poly.type
_entity_poly.pdbx_seq_one_letter_code
_entity_poly.pdbx_strand_id
1 'polypeptide(L)'
;FFKPTVARGKTVWPKNPADLLRYGVRWDYDGITKHNGVDCHRYQLQPNAGKIPSTIKEWRDKNGGTHAVITVMHIPVDTEPDTEIFESSAKEALDNMK
;
A
#
# COMPACT_ATOMS: atom_id res chain seq x y z
N PHE A 1 -1.37 -4.07 8.92
CA PHE A 1 -0.19 -4.53 8.18
C PHE A 1 0.18 -5.97 8.57
N PHE A 2 0.32 -6.31 9.84
CA PHE A 2 0.51 -7.72 10.26
C PHE A 2 -0.81 -8.49 10.42
N LYS A 3 -1.83 -7.85 11.00
CA LYS A 3 -3.17 -8.42 11.18
C LYS A 3 -4.20 -7.52 10.48
N PRO A 4 -4.39 -7.63 9.15
CA PRO A 4 -5.30 -6.76 8.41
C PRO A 4 -6.75 -6.96 8.88
N THR A 5 -7.41 -5.86 9.26
CA THR A 5 -8.81 -5.86 9.71
C THR A 5 -9.81 -5.51 8.61
N VAL A 6 -9.32 -5.25 7.39
CA VAL A 6 -10.14 -4.87 6.24
C VAL A 6 -10.18 -6.00 5.23
N ALA A 7 -11.29 -6.09 4.50
CA ALA A 7 -11.40 -7.03 3.39
C ALA A 7 -10.45 -6.67 2.24
N ARG A 8 -10.21 -7.62 1.34
CA ARG A 8 -9.46 -7.39 0.10
C ARG A 8 -10.07 -6.22 -0.71
N GLY A 9 -9.22 -5.41 -1.31
CA GLY A 9 -9.58 -4.22 -2.08
C GLY A 9 -9.99 -3.02 -1.22
N LYS A 10 -9.77 -3.07 0.10
CA LYS A 10 -10.09 -1.98 1.03
C LYS A 10 -8.83 -1.38 1.64
N THR A 11 -8.93 -0.10 1.97
CA THR A 11 -7.83 0.69 2.54
C THR A 11 -7.52 0.29 3.97
N VAL A 12 -6.26 -0.09 4.18
CA VAL A 12 -5.72 -0.31 5.53
C VAL A 12 -5.20 1.00 6.12
N TRP A 13 -4.62 1.86 5.30
CA TRP A 13 -4.12 3.18 5.71
C TRP A 13 -4.07 4.16 4.53
N PRO A 14 -4.37 5.45 4.71
CA PRO A 14 -4.91 6.06 5.92
C PRO A 14 -6.42 5.78 6.05
N LYS A 15 -6.93 5.81 7.30
CA LYS A 15 -8.34 5.44 7.60
C LYS A 15 -9.31 6.61 7.50
N ASN A 16 -8.87 7.83 7.79
CA ASN A 16 -9.76 8.99 7.81
C ASN A 16 -9.72 9.78 6.48
N PRO A 17 -10.80 10.49 6.12
CA PRO A 17 -10.87 11.23 4.86
C PRO A 17 -9.86 12.38 4.71
N ALA A 18 -9.51 13.05 5.82
CA ALA A 18 -8.58 14.18 5.78
C ALA A 18 -7.17 13.72 5.37
N ASP A 19 -6.70 12.62 5.94
CA ASP A 19 -5.39 12.05 5.65
C ASP A 19 -5.33 11.44 4.24
N LEU A 20 -6.44 10.86 3.76
CA LEU A 20 -6.55 10.41 2.36
C LEU A 20 -6.28 11.56 1.36
N LEU A 21 -6.80 12.76 1.64
CA LEU A 21 -6.55 13.94 0.80
C LEU A 21 -5.16 14.54 1.03
N ARG A 22 -4.72 14.60 2.30
CA ARG A 22 -3.43 15.17 2.69
C ARG A 22 -2.25 14.39 2.10
N TYR A 23 -2.24 13.07 2.26
CA TYR A 23 -1.16 12.21 1.76
C TYR A 23 -1.33 11.91 0.28
N GLY A 24 -2.56 11.88 -0.21
CA GLY A 24 -2.86 11.63 -1.63
C GLY A 24 -2.59 10.20 -2.10
N VAL A 25 -2.16 9.30 -1.22
CA VAL A 25 -1.97 7.87 -1.48
C VAL A 25 -2.64 7.03 -0.40
N ARG A 26 -2.90 5.77 -0.71
CA ARG A 26 -3.47 4.78 0.21
C ARG A 26 -2.82 3.42 0.01
N TRP A 27 -2.62 2.71 1.10
CA TRP A 27 -2.32 1.29 1.13
C TRP A 27 -3.63 0.52 1.18
N ASP A 28 -3.91 -0.24 0.12
CA ASP A 28 -5.05 -1.14 0.03
C ASP A 28 -4.59 -2.59 0.24
N TYR A 29 -5.35 -3.37 0.99
CA TYR A 29 -5.06 -4.78 1.23
C TYR A 29 -5.48 -5.63 0.03
N ASP A 30 -4.59 -6.47 -0.49
CA ASP A 30 -4.85 -7.30 -1.67
C ASP A 30 -4.88 -8.82 -1.39
N GLY A 31 -4.93 -9.21 -0.11
CA GLY A 31 -5.00 -10.62 0.29
C GLY A 31 -3.62 -11.24 0.54
N ILE A 32 -3.60 -12.57 0.60
CA ILE A 32 -2.38 -13.35 0.81
C ILE A 32 -1.82 -13.79 -0.55
N THR A 33 -0.52 -13.59 -0.76
CA THR A 33 0.20 -14.02 -1.97
C THR A 33 1.56 -14.60 -1.61
N LYS A 34 2.12 -15.46 -2.46
CA LYS A 34 3.51 -15.90 -2.32
C LYS A 34 4.48 -14.80 -2.77
N HIS A 35 5.40 -14.41 -1.89
CA HIS A 35 6.54 -13.53 -2.18
C HIS A 35 7.82 -14.26 -1.74
N ASN A 36 8.75 -14.49 -2.66
CA ASN A 36 10.00 -15.24 -2.40
C ASN A 36 9.78 -16.62 -1.73
N GLY A 37 8.68 -17.30 -2.08
CA GLY A 37 8.32 -18.61 -1.51
C GLY A 37 7.56 -18.56 -0.18
N VAL A 38 7.47 -17.40 0.46
CA VAL A 38 6.77 -17.19 1.73
C VAL A 38 5.37 -16.63 1.49
N ASP A 39 4.37 -17.11 2.22
CA ASP A 39 3.03 -16.53 2.18
C ASP A 39 3.02 -15.19 2.92
N CYS A 40 2.59 -14.13 2.23
CA CYS A 40 2.62 -12.77 2.75
C CYS A 40 1.26 -12.08 2.56
N HIS A 41 0.85 -11.26 3.53
CA HIS A 41 -0.11 -10.20 3.30
C HIS A 41 0.45 -9.20 2.28
N ARG A 42 -0.26 -9.04 1.16
CA ARG A 42 0.07 -8.11 0.08
C ARG A 42 -0.69 -6.80 0.25
N TYR A 43 0.02 -5.69 0.13
CA TYR A 43 -0.54 -4.34 0.17
C TYR A 43 -0.12 -3.57 -1.07
N GLN A 44 -1.05 -2.84 -1.68
CA GLN A 44 -0.79 -2.02 -2.86
C GLN A 44 -0.84 -0.55 -2.49
N LEU A 45 0.19 0.23 -2.82
CA LEU A 45 0.16 1.68 -2.71
C LEU A 45 -0.52 2.24 -3.96
N GLN A 46 -1.65 2.89 -3.80
CA GLN A 46 -2.43 3.47 -4.89
C GLN A 46 -2.69 4.96 -4.67
N PRO A 47 -2.78 5.78 -5.73
CA PRO A 47 -3.11 7.20 -5.60
C PRO A 47 -4.58 7.39 -5.20
N ASN A 48 -4.85 8.33 -4.30
CA ASN A 48 -6.18 8.67 -3.84
C ASN A 48 -7.02 9.43 -4.91
N ALA A 49 -8.34 9.33 -4.79
CA ALA A 49 -9.25 10.18 -5.56
C ALA A 49 -9.35 11.58 -4.95
N GLY A 50 -9.92 12.54 -5.71
CA GLY A 50 -10.21 13.88 -5.20
C GLY A 50 -9.02 14.85 -5.24
N LYS A 51 -9.07 15.85 -4.34
CA LYS A 51 -8.08 16.93 -4.24
C LYS A 51 -6.87 16.47 -3.44
N ILE A 52 -5.85 16.01 -4.15
CA ILE A 52 -4.59 15.47 -3.61
C ILE A 52 -3.40 16.33 -4.05
N PRO A 53 -2.18 16.15 -3.49
CA PRO A 53 -0.98 16.84 -3.96
C PRO A 53 -0.75 16.68 -5.46
N SER A 54 -0.31 17.76 -6.13
CA SER A 54 -0.18 17.83 -7.59
C SER A 54 0.72 16.74 -8.17
N THR A 55 1.86 16.46 -7.52
CA THR A 55 2.80 15.41 -7.97
C THR A 55 2.14 14.04 -8.05
N ILE A 56 1.31 13.68 -7.07
CA ILE A 56 0.62 12.38 -7.05
C ILE A 56 -0.52 12.39 -8.06
N LYS A 57 -1.22 13.52 -8.21
CA LYS A 57 -2.26 13.68 -9.23
C LYS A 57 -1.68 13.50 -10.64
N GLU A 58 -0.58 14.16 -10.95
CA GLU A 58 0.08 14.06 -12.25
C GLU A 58 0.57 12.63 -12.52
N TRP A 59 1.15 11.96 -11.52
CA TRP A 59 1.53 10.56 -11.64
C TRP A 59 0.29 9.69 -11.92
N ARG A 60 -0.78 9.84 -11.14
CA ARG A 60 -2.03 9.08 -11.31
C ARG A 60 -2.61 9.25 -12.71
N ASP A 61 -2.69 10.48 -13.19
CA ASP A 61 -3.30 10.81 -14.47
C ASP A 61 -2.48 10.23 -15.65
N LYS A 62 -1.18 9.98 -15.48
CA LYS A 62 -0.29 9.33 -16.46
C LYS A 62 -0.25 7.80 -16.36
N ASN A 63 -0.60 7.22 -15.22
CA ASN A 63 -0.33 5.80 -14.91
C ASN A 63 -1.59 4.93 -14.76
N GLY A 64 -2.73 5.36 -15.30
CA GLY A 64 -3.96 4.54 -15.32
C GLY A 64 -4.95 4.81 -14.17
N GLY A 65 -4.84 5.97 -13.51
CA GLY A 65 -5.88 6.46 -12.61
C GLY A 65 -5.78 5.92 -11.18
N THR A 66 -6.90 5.94 -10.45
CA THR A 66 -6.94 5.68 -9.01
C THR A 66 -6.61 4.24 -8.62
N HIS A 67 -6.70 3.29 -9.55
CA HIS A 67 -6.37 1.88 -9.30
C HIS A 67 -4.95 1.50 -9.75
N ALA A 68 -4.18 2.47 -10.26
CA ALA A 68 -2.78 2.27 -10.59
C ALA A 68 -2.00 1.93 -9.31
N VAL A 69 -1.14 0.92 -9.40
CA VAL A 69 -0.30 0.48 -8.29
C VAL A 69 1.06 1.14 -8.43
N ILE A 70 1.42 1.97 -7.45
CA ILE A 70 2.72 2.65 -7.36
C ILE A 70 3.79 1.63 -6.93
N THR A 71 3.49 0.89 -5.86
CA THR A 71 4.36 -0.19 -5.36
C THR A 71 3.55 -1.19 -4.54
N VAL A 72 4.18 -2.30 -4.19
CA VAL A 72 3.62 -3.40 -3.42
C VAL A 72 4.51 -3.71 -2.24
N MET A 73 3.91 -3.82 -1.05
CA MET A 73 4.57 -4.27 0.16
C MET A 73 4.06 -5.66 0.54
N HIS A 74 4.99 -6.54 0.94
CA HIS A 74 4.70 -7.90 1.38
C HIS A 74 5.14 -8.06 2.82
N ILE A 75 4.21 -8.47 3.69
CA ILE A 75 4.46 -8.74 5.10
C ILE A 75 4.12 -10.21 5.37
N PRO A 76 5.05 -11.03 5.92
CA PRO A 76 4.77 -12.43 6.20
C PRO A 76 3.50 -12.63 7.01
N VAL A 77 2.74 -13.68 6.69
CA VAL A 77 1.57 -14.09 7.48
C VAL A 77 2.01 -14.66 8.84
N ASP A 78 1.05 -14.77 9.76
CA ASP A 78 1.24 -15.40 11.09
C ASP A 78 2.42 -14.82 11.90
N THR A 79 2.78 -13.56 11.62
CA THR A 79 3.87 -12.84 12.26
C THR A 79 3.28 -11.80 13.21
N GLU A 80 3.77 -11.78 14.46
CA GLU A 80 3.40 -10.72 15.41
C GLU A 80 3.94 -9.36 14.93
N PRO A 81 3.27 -8.24 15.27
CA PRO A 81 3.73 -6.92 14.88
C PRO A 81 5.18 -6.66 15.29
N ASP A 82 6.02 -6.43 14.30
CA ASP A 82 7.45 -6.18 14.46
C ASP A 82 7.88 -4.99 13.59
N THR A 83 8.59 -4.04 14.20
CA THR A 83 8.99 -2.79 13.52
C THR A 83 10.05 -3.04 12.46
N GLU A 84 11.03 -3.92 12.72
CA GLU A 84 12.12 -4.17 11.78
C GLU A 84 11.61 -4.89 10.53
N ILE A 85 10.68 -5.84 10.71
CA ILE A 85 9.99 -6.50 9.60
C ILE A 85 9.19 -5.47 8.78
N PHE A 86 8.47 -4.58 9.46
CA PHE A 86 7.69 -3.56 8.75
C PHE A 86 8.59 -2.62 7.93
N GLU A 87 9.66 -2.10 8.54
CA GLU A 87 10.58 -1.15 7.89
C GLU A 87 11.32 -1.81 6.73
N SER A 88 11.78 -3.05 6.88
CA SER A 88 12.43 -3.79 5.79
C SER A 88 11.48 -4.06 4.62
N SER A 89 10.25 -4.52 4.89
CA SER A 89 9.22 -4.69 3.86
C SER A 89 8.85 -3.38 3.17
N ALA A 90 8.75 -2.28 3.91
CA ALA A 90 8.44 -0.97 3.36
C ALA A 90 9.59 -0.44 2.49
N LYS A 91 10.83 -0.64 2.92
CA LYS A 91 12.02 -0.26 2.16
C LYS A 91 12.13 -1.07 0.88
N GLU A 92 11.94 -2.38 0.93
CA GLU A 92 11.92 -3.24 -0.27
C GLU A 92 10.85 -2.76 -1.28
N ALA A 93 9.67 -2.39 -0.81
CA ALA A 93 8.63 -1.84 -1.68
C ALA A 93 9.09 -0.54 -2.37
N LEU A 94 9.73 0.36 -1.63
CA LEU A 94 10.19 1.65 -2.17
C LEU A 94 11.38 1.49 -3.12
N ASP A 95 12.33 0.59 -2.83
CA ASP A 95 13.48 0.32 -3.70
C ASP A 95 13.05 -0.30 -5.05
N ASN A 96 11.86 -0.91 -5.11
CA ASN A 96 11.27 -1.46 -6.33
C ASN A 96 10.47 -0.44 -7.15
N MET A 97 10.33 0.82 -6.71
CA MET A 97 9.74 1.88 -7.52
C MET A 97 10.73 2.29 -8.62
N LYS A 98 10.60 1.68 -9.79
CA LYS A 98 11.33 2.06 -11.01
C LYS A 98 10.50 3.00 -11.88
#